data_AF-A0AAV5RW53-F1
#
_entry.id   AF-A0AAV5RW53-F1
#
_cell.length_a   1.000
_cell.length_b   1.000
_cell.length_c   1.000
_cell.angle_alpha   90.00
_cell.angle_beta   90.00
_cell.angle_gamma   90.00
#
_symmetry.space_group_name_H-M   'P 1'
#
loop_
_entity.id
_entity.type
_entity.pdbx_description
1 polymer ?
#
loop_
_entity_poly.entity_id
_entity_poly.type
_entity_poly.pdbx_seq_one_letter_code
_entity_poly.pdbx_strand_id
1 'polypeptide(L)'
;MSNPIRANGKPKSSMKIDNAPTPHNTPASVLNTSYLKNGVPTAGGSATTASQQRVPQTIEEGEDEQEQRAALASALLAQKPLLLQSIQDKLDDLVGADSGYVEALPRDVRDRVYSLGALQTQLFDIEKNFQVEMFELEDKYNKLYRPLMERRAAIVAGSQQPSADEIKQGRELAGEEEEPEEDDDEDVRGVPAFWLTALENLPIVNETITDRDAEVLEHLENIAMEYISEGQPGFKLTFSFGEGAREFFANTTVTKTYYYQSELGYSGDFVYDHAESEPLQWTDAAHNVTVTVEERKQRNKATKQVRTVERLTPCESFFNFFDPPSAAAVQALQDAAAGVAGGDAGEALDEDAEETEARLALDYSMGEQLKDKLIPRAVDWFTGAALEFEFADGELPEDDEDDSDADDADYIDEADEDDAEEDDDNDDFAQTEQAPECKQS
;
A
#
# COMPACT_ATOMS: atom_id res chain seq x y z
N MET A 1 32.11 38.79 17.23
CA MET A 1 33.40 38.76 17.97
C MET A 1 33.12 38.42 19.42
N SER A 2 33.30 37.15 19.80
CA SER A 2 33.56 36.68 21.17
C SER A 2 34.28 35.34 21.02
N ASN A 3 35.50 35.26 21.55
CA ASN A 3 36.41 34.12 21.36
C ASN A 3 36.00 32.90 22.21
N PRO A 4 36.30 31.67 21.75
CA PRO A 4 35.88 30.42 22.37
C PRO A 4 36.81 29.96 23.52
N ILE A 5 36.22 29.24 24.47
CA ILE A 5 36.93 28.59 25.59
C ILE A 5 37.59 27.30 25.08
N ARG A 6 38.94 27.25 25.16
CA ARG A 6 39.74 26.03 24.92
C ARG A 6 39.62 25.08 26.12
N ALA A 7 39.18 23.85 25.88
CA ALA A 7 39.42 22.72 26.77
C ALA A 7 40.42 21.76 26.10
N ASN A 8 41.62 21.66 26.68
CA ASN A 8 42.62 20.65 26.37
C ASN A 8 42.25 19.34 27.08
N GLY A 9 42.20 18.22 26.36
CA GLY A 9 42.18 16.89 26.96
C GLY A 9 41.77 15.80 25.97
N LYS A 10 42.73 14.99 25.50
CA LYS A 10 42.47 13.76 24.72
C LYS A 10 41.67 12.74 25.55
N PRO A 11 40.80 11.92 24.92
CA PRO A 11 39.89 11.02 25.61
C PRO A 11 40.62 9.77 26.14
N LYS A 12 40.31 9.38 27.39
CA LYS A 12 40.65 8.06 27.91
C LYS A 12 39.44 7.15 27.74
N SER A 13 39.69 6.07 26.99
CA SER A 13 38.86 4.88 26.84
C SER A 13 38.47 4.24 28.18
N SER A 14 37.33 3.53 28.15
CA SER A 14 36.77 2.62 29.17
C SER A 14 35.80 3.24 30.18
N MET A 15 34.51 3.23 29.83
CA MET A 15 33.44 3.04 30.80
C MET A 15 32.53 1.92 30.30
N LYS A 16 32.58 0.80 31.03
CA LYS A 16 31.63 -0.30 30.97
C LYS A 16 30.25 0.23 31.41
N ILE A 17 29.23 0.02 30.58
CA ILE A 17 27.84 0.26 30.94
C ILE A 17 27.28 -1.09 31.39
N ASP A 18 27.64 -1.49 32.61
CA ASP A 18 26.97 -2.58 33.31
C ASP A 18 26.07 -1.93 34.39
N ASN A 19 24.76 -2.13 34.27
CA ASN A 19 23.69 -1.75 35.21
C ASN A 19 23.16 -0.31 35.20
N ALA A 20 22.43 0.06 34.14
CA ALA A 20 21.38 1.09 34.24
C ALA A 20 20.00 0.40 34.28
N PRO A 21 19.11 0.71 35.25
CA PRO A 21 17.76 0.16 35.29
C PRO A 21 16.91 0.74 34.16
N THR A 22 16.36 -0.13 33.31
CA THR A 22 15.44 0.23 32.23
C THR A 22 14.11 0.75 32.81
N PRO A 23 13.59 1.91 32.37
CA PRO A 23 12.21 2.28 32.65
C PRO A 23 11.29 1.40 31.79
N HIS A 24 10.62 0.47 32.46
CA HIS A 24 9.63 -0.44 31.90
C HIS A 24 8.29 0.30 31.77
N ASN A 25 8.15 1.16 30.74
CA ASN A 25 6.86 1.55 30.17
C ASN A 25 7.04 2.39 28.88
N THR A 26 7.27 1.71 27.77
CA THR A 26 7.01 2.26 26.44
C THR A 26 5.94 1.36 25.83
N PRO A 27 4.75 1.85 25.46
CA PRO A 27 3.87 1.06 24.62
C PRO A 27 4.60 0.85 23.29
N ALA A 28 4.79 -0.42 22.93
CA ALA A 28 5.32 -0.79 21.63
C ALA A 28 4.33 -0.28 20.57
N SER A 29 4.67 0.83 19.92
CA SER A 29 4.12 1.12 18.60
C SER A 29 4.69 0.08 17.66
N VAL A 30 3.77 -0.60 17.00
CA VAL A 30 3.96 -1.83 16.26
C VAL A 30 4.59 -1.50 14.92
N LEU A 31 5.91 -1.57 14.83
CA LEU A 31 6.56 -2.01 13.59
C LEU A 31 6.67 -3.53 13.71
N ASN A 32 5.64 -4.25 13.24
CA ASN A 32 5.64 -5.72 13.25
C ASN A 32 6.52 -6.35 12.16
N THR A 33 7.43 -5.57 11.56
CA THR A 33 8.28 -6.01 10.45
C THR A 33 9.71 -6.29 10.91
N SER A 34 9.88 -7.33 11.73
CA SER A 34 11.21 -7.82 12.11
C SER A 34 11.75 -8.83 11.09
N TYR A 35 12.47 -8.34 10.08
CA TYR A 35 13.09 -9.13 9.00
C TYR A 35 14.37 -9.92 9.37
N LEU A 36 14.70 -10.06 10.66
CA LEU A 36 15.92 -10.77 11.09
C LEU A 36 15.61 -12.21 11.51
N LYS A 37 15.50 -13.12 10.53
CA LYS A 37 15.43 -14.56 10.80
C LYS A 37 16.81 -15.17 10.62
N ASN A 38 17.69 -15.01 11.61
CA ASN A 38 18.94 -15.78 11.70
C ASN A 38 19.30 -16.06 13.17
N GLY A 39 18.78 -17.19 13.67
CA GLY A 39 19.08 -17.70 15.01
C GLY A 39 18.59 -19.13 15.19
N VAL A 40 19.50 -20.09 15.08
CA VAL A 40 19.32 -21.52 15.34
C VAL A 40 18.66 -21.77 16.72
N PRO A 41 17.60 -22.59 16.83
CA PRO A 41 16.97 -22.88 18.13
C PRO A 41 17.79 -23.94 18.86
N THR A 42 18.26 -23.62 20.07
CA THR A 42 18.81 -24.63 20.99
C THR A 42 17.80 -24.93 22.09
N ALA A 43 17.42 -26.20 22.15
CA ALA A 43 16.49 -26.77 23.09
C ALA A 43 17.03 -26.82 24.52
N GLY A 44 16.11 -26.71 25.50
CA GLY A 44 16.20 -27.38 26.79
C GLY A 44 16.14 -26.51 28.03
N GLY A 45 15.06 -26.65 28.82
CA GLY A 45 15.10 -26.25 30.24
C GLY A 45 13.75 -25.91 30.88
N SER A 46 12.90 -26.91 31.10
CA SER A 46 11.73 -26.81 31.98
C SER A 46 12.12 -26.49 33.43
N ALA A 47 11.50 -25.46 34.03
CA ALA A 47 11.23 -25.40 35.46
C ALA A 47 10.13 -24.37 35.77
N THR A 48 8.98 -24.92 36.14
CA THR A 48 7.82 -24.32 36.82
C THR A 48 8.17 -23.39 37.98
N THR A 49 7.42 -22.30 38.19
CA THR A 49 6.64 -22.03 39.43
C THR A 49 5.69 -20.83 39.21
N ALA A 50 4.44 -21.05 39.60
CA ALA A 50 3.26 -20.21 39.43
C ALA A 50 3.28 -18.87 40.18
N SER A 51 2.54 -17.88 39.65
CA SER A 51 1.62 -16.99 40.39
C SER A 51 0.88 -16.05 39.42
N GLN A 52 -0.10 -16.56 38.66
CA GLN A 52 -1.12 -15.70 38.03
C GLN A 52 -2.31 -15.58 38.97
N GLN A 53 -2.61 -14.33 39.32
CA GLN A 53 -3.70 -13.94 40.19
C GLN A 53 -5.00 -13.96 39.37
N ARG A 54 -5.83 -14.97 39.65
CA ARG A 54 -7.12 -15.22 39.01
C ARG A 54 -8.10 -14.06 39.25
N VAL A 55 -8.57 -13.45 38.18
CA VAL A 55 -9.85 -12.71 38.14
C VAL A 55 -10.97 -13.77 38.14
N PRO A 56 -12.08 -13.62 38.87
CA PRO A 56 -13.15 -14.62 38.85
C PRO A 56 -13.86 -14.57 37.49
N GLN A 57 -13.87 -15.71 36.78
CA GLN A 57 -14.77 -15.93 35.65
C GLN A 57 -16.21 -15.99 36.19
N THR A 58 -17.00 -14.98 35.86
CA THR A 58 -18.46 -15.08 35.94
C THR A 58 -18.97 -15.52 34.57
N ILE A 59 -19.59 -16.70 34.56
CA ILE A 59 -20.39 -17.35 33.52
C ILE A 59 -19.55 -18.12 32.47
N GLU A 60 -19.55 -19.45 32.61
CA GLU A 60 -19.31 -20.38 31.51
C GLU A 60 -20.55 -20.32 30.60
N GLU A 61 -20.45 -19.67 29.43
CA GLU A 61 -21.44 -19.80 28.35
C GLU A 61 -21.00 -20.99 27.48
N GLY A 62 -21.89 -21.97 27.27
CA GLY A 62 -21.62 -23.14 26.44
C GLY A 62 -21.70 -22.80 24.95
N GLU A 63 -20.89 -23.49 24.14
CA GLU A 63 -20.72 -23.25 22.69
C GLU A 63 -22.05 -23.29 21.90
N ASP A 64 -23.04 -24.05 22.38
CA ASP A 64 -24.40 -24.12 21.81
C ASP A 64 -25.20 -22.79 21.90
N GLU A 65 -24.90 -21.91 22.86
CA GLU A 65 -25.59 -20.62 23.02
C GLU A 65 -25.02 -19.53 22.10
N GLN A 66 -23.77 -19.67 21.65
CA GLN A 66 -23.08 -18.69 20.81
C GLN A 66 -23.51 -18.83 19.33
N GLU A 67 -23.66 -20.06 18.84
CA GLU A 67 -24.25 -20.34 17.53
C GLU A 67 -25.74 -19.96 17.46
N GLN A 68 -26.50 -20.21 18.53
CA GLN A 68 -27.90 -19.78 18.61
C GLN A 68 -28.04 -18.25 18.66
N ARG A 69 -27.11 -17.54 19.31
CA ARG A 69 -27.05 -16.06 19.30
C ARG A 69 -26.64 -15.51 17.93
N ALA A 70 -25.69 -16.14 17.23
CA ALA A 70 -25.30 -15.74 15.89
C ALA A 70 -26.43 -15.98 14.86
N ALA A 71 -27.13 -17.11 14.97
CA ALA A 71 -28.30 -17.41 14.14
C ALA A 71 -29.50 -16.50 14.46
N LEU A 72 -29.73 -16.18 15.74
CA LEU A 72 -30.75 -15.20 16.14
C LEU A 72 -30.38 -13.78 15.70
N ALA A 73 -29.11 -13.37 15.82
CA ALA A 73 -28.62 -12.07 15.37
C ALA A 73 -28.75 -11.94 13.85
N SER A 74 -28.34 -12.97 13.09
CA SER A 74 -28.53 -13.07 11.63
C SER A 74 -30.01 -13.04 11.23
N ALA A 75 -30.88 -13.79 11.93
CA ALA A 75 -32.32 -13.78 11.69
C ALA A 75 -32.98 -12.43 12.07
N LEU A 76 -32.47 -11.71 13.08
CA LEU A 76 -32.92 -10.38 13.46
C LEU A 76 -32.46 -9.32 12.46
N LEU A 77 -31.25 -9.48 11.92
CA LEU A 77 -30.65 -8.64 10.87
C LEU A 77 -31.42 -8.76 9.55
N ALA A 78 -31.76 -10.00 9.17
CA ALA A 78 -32.51 -10.29 7.94
C ALA A 78 -33.97 -9.82 7.99
N GLN A 79 -34.61 -9.75 9.17
CA GLN A 79 -36.02 -9.37 9.30
C GLN A 79 -36.28 -7.87 9.40
N LYS A 80 -35.27 -7.02 9.65
CA LYS A 80 -35.50 -5.59 9.89
C LYS A 80 -34.36 -4.70 9.37
N PRO A 81 -34.22 -4.54 8.03
CA PRO A 81 -33.31 -3.55 7.46
C PRO A 81 -33.57 -2.14 8.00
N LEU A 82 -34.84 -1.80 8.29
CA LEU A 82 -35.23 -0.54 8.93
C LEU A 82 -34.74 -0.39 10.37
N LEU A 83 -34.50 -1.49 11.11
CA LEU A 83 -33.94 -1.42 12.46
C LEU A 83 -32.44 -1.11 12.39
N LEU A 84 -31.71 -1.79 11.49
CA LEU A 84 -30.31 -1.49 11.23
C LEU A 84 -30.13 -0.05 10.77
N GLN A 85 -30.94 0.40 9.82
CA GLN A 85 -30.94 1.80 9.39
C GLN A 85 -31.28 2.74 10.55
N SER A 86 -32.28 2.43 11.38
CA SER A 86 -32.58 3.25 12.58
C SER A 86 -31.50 3.22 13.66
N ILE A 87 -30.64 2.20 13.69
CA ILE A 87 -29.50 2.09 14.59
C ILE A 87 -28.36 2.91 14.00
N GLN A 88 -28.10 2.80 12.70
CA GLN A 88 -27.14 3.61 11.95
C GLN A 88 -27.48 5.10 12.08
N ASP A 89 -28.73 5.49 11.79
CA ASP A 89 -29.24 6.87 11.91
C ASP A 89 -29.11 7.41 13.35
N LYS A 90 -29.28 6.54 14.37
CA LYS A 90 -29.10 6.92 15.78
C LYS A 90 -27.65 6.95 16.22
N LEU A 91 -26.79 6.15 15.62
CA LEU A 91 -25.34 6.20 15.84
C LEU A 91 -24.78 7.47 15.19
N ASP A 92 -25.22 7.81 13.98
CA ASP A 92 -24.89 9.08 13.31
C ASP A 92 -25.33 10.29 14.13
N ASP A 93 -26.54 10.26 14.71
CA ASP A 93 -27.01 11.30 15.65
C ASP A 93 -26.21 11.35 16.97
N LEU A 94 -25.49 10.28 17.33
CA LEU A 94 -24.66 10.19 18.54
C LEU A 94 -23.19 10.57 18.30
N VAL A 95 -22.70 10.52 17.06
CA VAL A 95 -21.33 10.91 16.72
C VAL A 95 -21.21 12.43 16.84
N GLY A 96 -20.47 12.90 17.85
CA GLY A 96 -20.26 14.32 18.11
C GLY A 96 -21.38 15.04 18.88
N ALA A 97 -22.51 14.38 19.15
CA ALA A 97 -23.53 14.90 20.05
C ALA A 97 -23.21 14.52 21.50
N ASP A 98 -23.17 15.50 22.41
CA ASP A 98 -23.16 15.24 23.84
C ASP A 98 -24.39 14.38 24.17
N SER A 99 -24.18 13.13 24.58
CA SER A 99 -25.24 12.16 24.90
C SER A 99 -26.21 12.61 26.03
N GLY A 100 -26.10 13.85 26.50
CA GLY A 100 -26.77 14.42 27.67
C GLY A 100 -26.31 13.80 28.98
N TYR A 101 -25.66 12.64 28.93
CA TYR A 101 -25.16 11.90 30.08
C TYR A 101 -24.13 12.72 30.85
N VAL A 102 -23.15 13.31 30.15
CA VAL A 102 -22.10 14.13 30.77
C VAL A 102 -22.71 15.35 31.47
N GLU A 103 -23.73 15.98 30.88
CA GLU A 103 -24.44 17.11 31.47
C GLU A 103 -25.25 16.71 32.71
N ALA A 104 -25.83 15.51 32.71
CA ALA A 104 -26.59 14.93 33.81
C ALA A 104 -25.73 14.47 35.00
N LEU A 105 -24.40 14.35 34.83
CA LEU A 105 -23.50 13.98 35.92
C LEU A 105 -23.48 15.06 37.03
N PRO A 106 -23.30 14.67 38.31
CA PRO A 106 -23.10 15.65 39.38
C PRO A 106 -21.94 16.60 39.10
N ARG A 107 -22.03 17.85 39.59
CA ARG A 107 -21.00 18.89 39.37
C ARG A 107 -19.58 18.41 39.68
N ASP A 108 -19.39 17.74 40.82
CA ASP A 108 -18.08 17.23 41.23
C ASP A 108 -17.52 16.16 40.27
N VAL A 109 -18.39 15.42 39.56
CA VAL A 109 -17.97 14.45 38.56
C VAL A 109 -17.64 15.16 37.25
N ARG A 110 -18.43 16.17 36.83
CA ARG A 110 -18.10 16.98 35.65
C ARG A 110 -16.79 17.74 35.83
N ASP A 111 -16.56 18.34 37.01
CA ASP A 111 -15.30 19.01 37.34
C ASP A 111 -14.11 18.04 37.20
N ARG A 112 -14.28 16.76 37.57
CA ARG A 112 -13.26 15.72 37.34
C ARG A 112 -13.08 15.43 35.85
N VAL A 113 -14.15 15.26 35.08
CA VAL A 113 -14.08 15.04 33.62
C VAL A 113 -13.35 16.20 32.94
N TYR A 114 -13.65 17.45 33.29
CA TYR A 114 -12.92 18.62 32.77
C TYR A 114 -11.44 18.59 33.15
N SER A 115 -11.10 18.15 34.38
CA SER A 115 -9.70 17.99 34.76
C SER A 115 -8.98 16.89 33.97
N LEU A 116 -9.68 15.81 33.61
CA LEU A 116 -9.14 14.77 32.74
C LEU A 116 -8.92 15.29 31.32
N GLY A 117 -9.84 16.11 30.79
CA GLY A 117 -9.65 16.79 29.50
C GLY A 117 -8.38 17.65 29.48
N ALA A 118 -8.09 18.39 30.57
CA ALA A 118 -6.87 19.17 30.68
C ALA A 118 -5.58 18.31 30.76
N LEU A 119 -5.67 17.09 31.32
CA LEU A 119 -4.57 16.13 31.28
C LEU A 119 -4.40 15.53 29.88
N GLN A 120 -5.50 15.29 29.16
CA GLN A 120 -5.46 14.82 27.78
C GLN A 120 -4.75 15.84 26.87
N THR A 121 -4.99 17.15 27.05
CA THR A 121 -4.24 18.18 26.31
C THR A 121 -2.75 18.12 26.58
N GLN A 122 -2.34 17.89 27.84
CA GLN A 122 -0.90 17.73 28.17
C GLN A 122 -0.29 16.48 27.53
N LEU A 123 -1.08 15.40 27.38
CA LEU A 123 -0.65 14.21 26.66
C LEU A 123 -0.43 14.51 25.17
N PHE A 124 -1.38 15.18 24.53
CA PHE A 124 -1.26 15.60 23.12
C PHE A 124 -0.03 16.48 22.87
N ASP A 125 0.32 17.38 23.80
CA ASP A 125 1.54 18.19 23.69
C ASP A 125 2.82 17.32 23.70
N ILE A 126 2.83 16.22 24.47
CA ILE A 126 3.95 15.28 24.53
C ILE A 126 4.00 14.43 23.24
N GLU A 127 2.85 13.92 22.78
CA GLU A 127 2.72 13.16 21.54
C GLU A 127 3.20 13.99 20.33
N LYS A 128 2.88 15.29 20.32
CA LYS A 128 3.39 16.23 19.33
C LYS A 128 4.92 16.30 19.30
N ASN A 129 5.56 16.41 20.45
CA ASN A 129 7.01 16.43 20.51
C ASN A 129 7.61 15.08 20.08
N PHE A 130 6.98 13.97 20.45
CA PHE A 130 7.39 12.63 20.03
C PHE A 130 7.37 12.49 18.49
N GLN A 131 6.30 12.94 17.83
CA GLN A 131 6.21 12.86 16.37
C GLN A 131 7.24 13.74 15.66
N VAL A 132 7.54 14.93 16.21
CA VAL A 132 8.61 15.78 15.68
C VAL A 132 9.97 15.07 15.81
N GLU A 133 10.28 14.51 16.98
CA GLU A 133 11.53 13.76 17.18
C GLU A 133 11.60 12.50 16.30
N MET A 134 10.47 11.81 16.09
CA MET A 134 10.37 10.66 15.18
C MET A 134 10.67 11.07 13.74
N PHE A 135 10.06 12.16 13.27
CA PHE A 135 10.28 12.69 11.92
C PHE A 135 11.74 13.09 11.70
N GLU A 136 12.36 13.77 12.68
CA GLU A 136 13.79 14.11 12.63
C GLU A 136 14.69 12.85 12.60
N LEU A 137 14.28 11.79 13.32
CA LEU A 137 14.98 10.51 13.33
C LEU A 137 14.87 9.81 11.97
N GLU A 138 13.69 9.79 11.36
CA GLU A 138 13.45 9.23 10.03
C GLU A 138 14.30 9.94 8.97
N ASP A 139 14.30 11.28 8.95
CA ASP A 139 15.13 12.07 8.04
C ASP A 139 16.63 11.78 8.23
N LYS A 140 17.08 11.67 9.49
CA LYS A 140 18.46 11.29 9.80
C LYS A 140 18.84 9.93 9.20
N TYR A 141 17.99 8.91 9.33
CA TYR A 141 18.29 7.57 8.81
C TYR A 141 18.09 7.49 7.28
N ASN A 142 17.15 8.22 6.70
CA ASN A 142 17.01 8.36 5.25
C ASN A 142 18.33 8.86 4.62
N LYS A 143 18.98 9.85 5.24
CA LYS A 143 20.31 10.34 4.82
C LYS A 143 21.40 9.27 4.90
N LEU A 144 21.30 8.30 5.82
CA LEU A 144 22.22 7.17 5.92
C LEU A 144 21.93 6.08 4.89
N TYR A 145 20.68 5.89 4.49
CA TYR A 145 20.29 4.96 3.43
C TYR A 145 20.64 5.48 2.03
N ARG A 146 20.63 6.80 1.85
CA ARG A 146 20.83 7.45 0.56
C ARG A 146 22.05 6.95 -0.24
N PRO A 147 23.27 6.81 0.33
CA PRO A 147 24.41 6.30 -0.43
C PRO A 147 24.22 4.88 -0.97
N LEU A 148 23.49 4.03 -0.24
CA LEU A 148 23.16 2.67 -0.67
C LEU A 148 22.13 2.68 -1.79
N MET A 149 21.11 3.54 -1.68
CA MET A 149 20.09 3.72 -2.71
C MET A 149 20.65 4.33 -4.00
N GLU A 150 21.60 5.27 -3.88
CA GLU A 150 22.34 5.84 -5.01
C GLU A 150 23.24 4.78 -5.68
N ARG A 151 23.90 3.91 -4.88
CA ARG A 151 24.68 2.77 -5.41
C ARG A 151 23.76 1.79 -6.17
N ARG A 152 22.59 1.45 -5.63
CA ARG A 152 21.57 0.64 -6.32
C ARG A 152 21.17 1.28 -7.64
N ALA A 153 20.80 2.56 -7.63
CA ALA A 153 20.38 3.29 -8.83
C ALA A 153 21.49 3.28 -9.90
N ALA A 154 22.75 3.44 -9.52
CA ALA A 154 23.87 3.41 -10.44
C ALA A 154 24.08 2.05 -11.12
N ILE A 155 23.85 0.95 -10.39
CA ILE A 155 23.90 -0.43 -10.90
C ILE A 155 22.71 -0.71 -11.81
N VAL A 156 21.50 -0.38 -11.37
CA VAL A 156 20.25 -0.58 -12.14
C VAL A 156 20.31 0.16 -13.48
N ALA A 157 20.79 1.42 -13.51
CA ALA A 157 20.96 2.18 -14.75
C ALA A 157 22.16 1.75 -15.62
N GLY A 158 22.96 0.77 -15.16
CA GLY A 158 24.16 0.29 -15.85
C GLY A 158 25.30 1.32 -15.92
N SER A 159 25.26 2.36 -15.08
CA SER A 159 26.31 3.39 -15.05
C SER A 159 27.55 2.94 -14.25
N GLN A 160 27.39 1.98 -13.35
CA GLN A 160 28.46 1.37 -12.57
C GLN A 160 28.24 -0.14 -12.51
N GLN A 161 29.31 -0.91 -12.68
CA GLN A 161 29.25 -2.35 -12.51
C GLN A 161 29.33 -2.75 -11.02
N PRO A 162 28.70 -3.87 -10.62
CA PRO A 162 28.90 -4.48 -9.31
C PRO A 162 30.37 -4.84 -9.11
N SER A 163 30.85 -4.73 -7.87
CA SER A 163 32.17 -5.22 -7.49
C SER A 163 32.13 -6.73 -7.21
N ALA A 164 33.28 -7.40 -7.35
CA ALA A 164 33.38 -8.83 -7.02
C ALA A 164 32.95 -9.15 -5.59
N ASP A 165 33.23 -8.26 -4.63
CA ASP A 165 32.82 -8.43 -3.23
C ASP A 165 31.29 -8.31 -3.04
N GLU A 166 30.63 -7.42 -3.79
CA GLU A 166 29.16 -7.28 -3.78
C GLU A 166 28.49 -8.52 -4.39
N ILE A 167 29.00 -9.02 -5.52
CA ILE A 167 28.49 -10.23 -6.19
C ILE A 167 28.63 -11.44 -5.27
N LYS A 168 29.82 -11.63 -4.68
CA LYS A 168 30.08 -12.73 -3.76
C LYS A 168 29.14 -12.72 -2.56
N GLN A 169 28.96 -11.56 -1.93
CA GLN A 169 28.02 -11.41 -0.81
C GLN A 169 26.58 -11.69 -1.23
N GLY A 170 26.17 -11.24 -2.42
CA GLY A 170 24.84 -11.51 -2.98
C GLY A 170 24.58 -13.01 -3.17
N ARG A 171 25.53 -13.73 -3.78
CA ARG A 171 25.43 -15.19 -3.98
C ARG A 171 25.37 -15.96 -2.66
N GLU A 172 26.21 -15.58 -1.69
CA GLU A 172 26.17 -16.18 -0.34
C GLU A 172 24.81 -15.99 0.35
N LEU A 173 24.15 -14.85 0.14
CA LEU A 173 22.80 -14.58 0.67
C LEU A 173 21.71 -15.37 -0.08
N ALA A 174 21.84 -15.53 -1.39
CA ALA A 174 20.91 -16.31 -2.21
C ALA A 174 21.09 -17.83 -2.04
N GLY A 175 22.18 -18.29 -1.42
CA GLY A 175 22.52 -19.70 -1.31
C GLY A 175 23.00 -20.32 -2.63
N GLU A 176 23.46 -19.48 -3.56
CA GLU A 176 23.97 -19.89 -4.88
C GLU A 176 25.49 -20.11 -4.83
N GLU A 177 25.97 -21.17 -5.48
CA GLU A 177 27.39 -21.45 -5.62
C GLU A 177 28.01 -20.63 -6.78
N GLU A 178 29.34 -20.49 -6.80
CA GLU A 178 30.02 -19.85 -7.94
C GLU A 178 29.87 -20.72 -9.20
N GLU A 179 28.91 -20.37 -10.06
CA GLU A 179 28.86 -20.89 -11.43
C GLU A 179 30.06 -20.39 -12.26
N PRO A 180 30.59 -21.24 -13.18
CA PRO A 180 31.65 -20.81 -14.10
C PRO A 180 31.15 -19.66 -14.97
N GLU A 181 32.03 -18.69 -15.26
CA GLU A 181 31.71 -17.59 -16.19
C GLU A 181 31.33 -18.18 -17.56
N GLU A 182 30.03 -18.13 -17.90
CA GLU A 182 29.57 -18.29 -19.27
C GLU A 182 29.71 -16.93 -19.96
N ASP A 183 30.48 -16.88 -21.06
CA ASP A 183 30.63 -15.69 -21.89
C ASP A 183 29.31 -15.45 -22.65
N ASP A 184 28.30 -14.90 -21.98
CA ASP A 184 27.09 -14.42 -22.63
C ASP A 184 27.35 -13.03 -23.21
N ASP A 185 27.54 -13.00 -24.54
CA ASP A 185 27.76 -11.82 -25.38
C ASP A 185 26.48 -10.97 -25.58
N GLU A 186 25.64 -10.82 -24.55
CA GLU A 186 24.52 -9.88 -24.58
C GLU A 186 24.90 -8.58 -23.86
N ASP A 187 25.15 -7.52 -24.64
CA ASP A 187 25.46 -6.16 -24.16
C ASP A 187 24.20 -5.50 -23.57
N VAL A 188 23.69 -6.06 -22.47
CA VAL A 188 22.55 -5.54 -21.72
C VAL A 188 23.04 -4.51 -20.72
N ARG A 189 22.63 -3.26 -20.92
CA ARG A 189 23.00 -2.16 -20.03
C ARG A 189 22.12 -2.17 -18.78
N GLY A 190 22.74 -2.42 -17.63
CA GLY A 190 22.07 -2.31 -16.33
C GLY A 190 21.09 -3.46 -16.08
N VAL A 191 19.99 -3.17 -15.38
CA VAL A 191 18.90 -4.12 -15.13
C VAL A 191 17.64 -3.59 -15.83
N PRO A 192 17.29 -4.15 -17.01
CA PRO A 192 16.12 -3.70 -17.77
C PRO A 192 14.83 -3.81 -16.95
N ALA A 193 13.91 -2.86 -17.17
CA ALA A 193 12.58 -2.81 -16.56
C ALA A 193 12.53 -2.95 -15.02
N PHE A 194 13.65 -2.75 -14.30
CA PHE A 194 13.75 -3.00 -12.86
C PHE A 194 12.60 -2.35 -12.06
N TRP A 195 12.34 -1.06 -12.29
CA TRP A 195 11.30 -0.35 -11.55
C TRP A 195 9.90 -0.67 -12.03
N LEU A 196 9.71 -0.92 -13.34
CA LEU A 196 8.42 -1.36 -13.87
C LEU A 196 8.02 -2.69 -13.22
N THR A 197 8.88 -3.70 -13.28
CA THR A 197 8.63 -5.01 -12.65
C THR A 197 8.41 -4.89 -11.14
N ALA A 198 9.20 -4.04 -10.45
CA ALA A 198 9.00 -3.83 -9.02
C ALA A 198 7.66 -3.12 -8.69
N LEU A 199 7.19 -2.22 -9.55
CA LEU A 199 5.90 -1.55 -9.41
C LEU A 199 4.72 -2.49 -9.75
N GLU A 200 4.87 -3.37 -10.73
CA GLU A 200 3.87 -4.40 -11.09
C GLU A 200 3.65 -5.44 -9.98
N ASN A 201 4.68 -5.69 -9.17
CA ASN A 201 4.57 -6.56 -8.01
C ASN A 201 4.03 -5.83 -6.78
N LEU A 202 3.99 -4.50 -6.75
CA LEU A 202 3.54 -3.73 -5.58
C LEU A 202 2.00 -3.61 -5.56
N PRO A 203 1.31 -4.06 -4.49
CA PRO A 203 -0.15 -3.97 -4.40
C PRO A 203 -0.65 -2.54 -4.54
N ILE A 204 -1.89 -2.36 -4.98
CA ILE A 204 -2.54 -1.06 -5.26
C ILE A 204 -1.89 -0.32 -6.44
N VAL A 205 -0.56 -0.22 -6.51
CA VAL A 205 0.14 0.45 -7.61
C VAL A 205 0.02 -0.34 -8.90
N ASN A 206 0.15 -1.67 -8.84
CA ASN A 206 -0.01 -2.54 -10.01
C ASN A 206 -1.38 -2.41 -10.69
N GLU A 207 -2.46 -2.22 -9.93
CA GLU A 207 -3.82 -2.02 -10.43
C GLU A 207 -3.98 -0.72 -11.23
N THR A 208 -3.08 0.26 -11.02
CA THR A 208 -3.12 1.55 -11.72
C THR A 208 -2.29 1.57 -13.01
N ILE A 209 -1.45 0.56 -13.25
CA ILE A 209 -0.55 0.49 -14.41
C ILE A 209 -1.28 -0.15 -15.59
N THR A 210 -1.36 0.58 -16.69
CA THR A 210 -1.87 0.06 -17.97
C THR A 210 -0.73 -0.34 -18.91
N ASP A 211 -1.02 -1.10 -19.96
CA ASP A 211 -0.04 -1.48 -20.99
C ASP A 211 0.66 -0.25 -21.61
N ARG A 212 -0.08 0.85 -21.79
CA ARG A 212 0.48 2.11 -22.31
C ARG A 212 1.42 2.77 -21.31
N ASP A 213 1.11 2.67 -20.01
CA ASP A 213 1.97 3.20 -18.96
C ASP A 213 3.26 2.39 -18.84
N ALA A 214 3.20 1.07 -19.03
CA ALA A 214 4.35 0.17 -18.99
C ALA A 214 5.43 0.57 -20.00
N GLU A 215 5.06 0.98 -21.22
CA GLU A 215 5.98 1.50 -22.24
C GLU A 215 6.77 2.73 -21.75
N VAL A 216 6.14 3.59 -20.95
CA VAL A 216 6.79 4.78 -20.40
C VAL A 216 7.63 4.42 -19.16
N LEU A 217 7.11 3.55 -18.30
CA LEU A 217 7.75 3.08 -17.07
C LEU A 217 8.97 2.20 -17.33
N GLU A 218 9.09 1.58 -18.50
CA GLU A 218 10.31 0.90 -18.95
C GLU A 218 11.53 1.83 -18.92
N HIS A 219 11.31 3.14 -19.07
CA HIS A 219 12.35 4.16 -19.02
C HIS A 219 12.57 4.77 -17.63
N LEU A 220 11.91 4.26 -16.57
CA LEU A 220 12.11 4.70 -15.20
C LEU A 220 13.43 4.14 -14.65
N GLU A 221 14.38 5.02 -14.33
CA GLU A 221 15.72 4.64 -13.87
C GLU A 221 15.83 4.61 -12.34
N ASN A 222 15.09 5.48 -11.65
CA ASN A 222 15.16 5.57 -10.18
C ASN A 222 13.92 6.20 -9.55
N ILE A 223 13.55 5.70 -8.37
CA ILE A 223 12.61 6.34 -7.45
C ILE A 223 13.35 6.65 -6.14
N ALA A 224 13.37 7.93 -5.76
CA ALA A 224 14.00 8.41 -4.54
C ALA A 224 13.00 9.13 -3.64
N MET A 225 13.25 9.13 -2.34
CA MET A 225 12.45 9.83 -1.34
C MET A 225 13.30 10.76 -0.48
N GLU A 226 12.76 11.95 -0.22
CA GLU A 226 13.34 12.94 0.70
C GLU A 226 12.28 13.48 1.66
N TYR A 227 12.63 13.64 2.92
CA TYR A 227 11.79 14.31 3.90
C TYR A 227 11.91 15.84 3.81
N ILE A 228 10.80 16.53 4.00
CA ILE A 228 10.73 18.00 4.05
C ILE A 228 10.71 18.42 5.50
N SER A 229 11.87 18.84 6.00
CA SER A 229 12.04 19.31 7.39
C SER A 229 11.93 20.83 7.54
N GLU A 230 12.05 21.59 6.44
CA GLU A 230 11.96 23.05 6.45
C GLU A 230 10.55 23.50 6.01
N GLY A 231 9.82 24.17 6.90
CA GLY A 231 8.48 24.68 6.61
C GLY A 231 7.39 23.70 7.05
N GLN A 232 6.50 23.34 6.13
CA GLN A 232 5.44 22.36 6.38
C GLN A 232 6.02 20.95 6.26
N PRO A 233 5.93 20.10 7.31
CA PRO A 233 6.45 18.74 7.26
C PRO A 233 5.82 17.92 6.15
N GLY A 234 6.57 16.98 5.60
CA GLY A 234 6.11 16.17 4.48
C GLY A 234 7.21 15.30 3.91
N PHE A 235 6.94 14.67 2.79
CA PHE A 235 7.94 13.94 2.02
C PHE A 235 7.73 14.13 0.53
N LYS A 236 8.81 13.97 -0.23
CA LYS A 236 8.86 14.15 -1.68
C LYS A 236 9.42 12.89 -2.33
N LEU A 237 8.66 12.35 -3.26
CA LEU A 237 9.07 11.29 -4.18
C LEU A 237 9.61 11.92 -5.46
N THR A 238 10.76 11.44 -5.94
CA THR A 238 11.41 11.89 -7.17
C THR A 238 11.62 10.71 -8.09
N PHE A 239 10.98 10.75 -9.25
CA PHE A 239 11.08 9.76 -10.31
C PHE A 239 12.05 10.27 -11.36
N SER A 240 13.10 9.50 -11.65
CA SER A 240 14.12 9.86 -12.64
C SER A 240 13.97 8.98 -13.87
N PHE A 241 13.83 9.59 -15.03
CA PHE A 241 13.60 8.90 -16.30
C PHE A 241 14.82 9.02 -17.21
N GLY A 242 15.12 7.92 -17.90
CA GLY A 242 16.19 7.84 -18.88
C GLY A 242 15.87 8.55 -20.20
N GLU A 243 16.79 8.49 -21.14
CA GLU A 243 16.65 9.22 -22.42
C GLU A 243 15.47 8.72 -23.27
N GLY A 244 15.07 7.45 -23.14
CA GLY A 244 13.94 6.87 -23.86
C GLY A 244 12.60 7.53 -23.53
N ALA A 245 12.43 8.01 -22.29
CA ALA A 245 11.22 8.72 -21.87
C ALA A 245 11.00 10.04 -22.63
N ARG A 246 12.04 10.60 -23.26
CA ARG A 246 11.95 11.82 -24.07
C ARG A 246 11.06 11.67 -25.30
N GLU A 247 10.76 10.44 -25.71
CA GLU A 247 9.72 10.19 -26.72
C GLU A 247 8.33 10.60 -26.19
N PHE A 248 8.07 10.38 -24.91
CA PHE A 248 6.76 10.60 -24.29
C PHE A 248 6.61 11.99 -23.66
N PHE A 249 7.60 12.44 -22.89
CA PHE A 249 7.57 13.75 -22.23
C PHE A 249 8.97 14.37 -22.10
N ALA A 250 9.04 15.70 -21.98
CA ALA A 250 10.31 16.43 -21.91
C ALA A 250 11.00 16.37 -20.53
N ASN A 251 10.27 16.04 -19.46
CA ASN A 251 10.81 15.94 -18.11
C ASN A 251 11.90 14.86 -18.04
N THR A 252 12.93 15.12 -17.25
CA THR A 252 13.96 14.12 -16.88
C THR A 252 13.73 13.60 -15.48
N THR A 253 13.17 14.44 -14.62
CA THR A 253 12.72 14.08 -13.29
C THR A 253 11.32 14.60 -13.10
N VAL A 254 10.48 13.82 -12.42
CA VAL A 254 9.11 14.21 -12.06
C VAL A 254 8.98 14.03 -10.55
N THR A 255 8.50 15.06 -9.86
CA THR A 255 8.38 15.03 -8.40
C THR A 255 6.93 15.01 -7.96
N LYS A 256 6.65 14.25 -6.90
CA LYS A 256 5.39 14.25 -6.15
C LYS A 256 5.70 14.55 -4.70
N THR A 257 4.99 15.51 -4.12
CA THR A 257 5.21 15.99 -2.75
C THR A 257 3.94 15.86 -1.96
N TYR A 258 4.04 15.29 -0.76
CA TYR A 258 2.96 15.19 0.21
C TYR A 258 3.27 16.07 1.40
N TYR A 259 2.32 16.92 1.77
CA TYR A 259 2.44 17.78 2.94
C TYR A 259 1.50 17.29 4.03
N TYR A 260 2.00 17.32 5.26
CA TYR A 260 1.23 17.02 6.46
C TYR A 260 0.62 18.29 7.04
N GLN A 261 -0.49 18.15 7.73
CA GLN A 261 -1.11 19.23 8.50
C GLN A 261 -0.19 19.67 9.63
N SER A 262 -0.32 20.94 10.05
CA SER A 262 0.47 21.48 11.18
C SER A 262 0.04 20.93 12.54
N GLU A 263 -1.19 20.41 12.61
CA GLU A 263 -1.76 19.77 13.78
C GLU A 263 -1.74 18.25 13.58
N LEU A 264 -1.48 17.50 14.66
CA LEU A 264 -1.59 16.06 14.62
C LEU A 264 -3.06 15.66 14.60
N GLY A 265 -3.34 14.52 13.98
CA GLY A 265 -4.65 13.90 14.05
C GLY A 265 -4.99 13.46 15.46
N TYR A 266 -6.25 13.08 15.68
CA TYR A 266 -6.71 12.59 16.98
C TYR A 266 -5.94 11.33 17.45
N SER A 267 -5.43 10.51 16.53
CA SER A 267 -4.58 9.35 16.85
C SER A 267 -3.18 9.73 17.36
N GLY A 268 -2.78 10.99 17.22
CA GLY A 268 -1.43 11.45 17.52
C GLY A 268 -0.46 11.30 16.35
N ASP A 269 -0.90 10.98 15.14
CA ASP A 269 -0.07 10.85 13.93
C ASP A 269 -0.22 12.04 12.98
N PHE A 270 0.71 12.16 12.02
CA PHE A 270 0.59 13.15 10.96
C PHE A 270 -0.60 12.83 10.06
N VAL A 271 -1.38 13.86 9.74
CA VAL A 271 -2.51 13.78 8.79
C VAL A 271 -2.11 14.48 7.51
N TYR A 272 -2.47 13.91 6.36
CA TYR A 272 -2.25 14.56 5.07
C TYR A 272 -3.05 15.85 4.95
N ASP A 273 -2.41 16.89 4.42
CA ASP A 273 -3.02 18.17 4.10
C ASP A 273 -3.38 18.21 2.61
N HIS A 274 -2.37 18.10 1.75
CA HIS A 274 -2.54 18.04 0.30
C HIS A 274 -1.31 17.41 -0.36
N ALA A 275 -1.46 17.10 -1.65
CA ALA A 275 -0.37 16.68 -2.51
C ALA A 275 -0.14 17.68 -3.64
N GLU A 276 1.13 17.86 -4.02
CA GLU A 276 1.56 18.66 -5.15
C GLU A 276 2.46 17.82 -6.07
N SER A 277 2.33 18.00 -7.38
CA SER A 277 3.17 17.33 -8.37
C SER A 277 3.72 18.31 -9.39
N GLU A 278 4.84 17.93 -10.01
CA GLU A 278 5.31 18.60 -11.22
C GLU A 278 4.49 18.11 -12.43
N PRO A 279 3.93 19.01 -13.26
CA PRO A 279 3.15 18.59 -14.41
C PRO A 279 4.04 17.92 -15.47
N LEU A 280 3.53 16.82 -16.02
CA LEU A 280 4.16 16.11 -17.14
C LEU A 280 4.04 16.91 -18.44
N GLN A 281 5.17 17.12 -19.09
CA GLN A 281 5.30 17.86 -20.34
C GLN A 281 5.28 16.88 -21.51
N TRP A 282 4.12 16.27 -21.76
CA TRP A 282 3.90 15.35 -22.88
C TRP A 282 4.32 15.97 -24.21
N THR A 283 5.01 15.20 -25.05
CA THR A 283 5.54 15.65 -26.35
C THR A 283 4.43 15.79 -27.40
N ASP A 284 3.48 14.87 -27.40
CA ASP A 284 2.30 14.83 -28.28
C ASP A 284 1.09 14.23 -27.54
N ALA A 285 -0.11 14.53 -28.01
CA ALA A 285 -1.35 13.95 -27.50
C ALA A 285 -1.43 12.42 -27.71
N ALA A 286 -0.76 11.89 -28.75
CA ALA A 286 -0.69 10.45 -29.00
C ALA A 286 0.19 9.71 -27.97
N HIS A 287 1.27 10.35 -27.51
CA HIS A 287 2.16 9.81 -26.48
C HIS A 287 1.70 10.12 -25.05
N ASN A 288 0.70 10.98 -24.90
CA ASN A 288 0.06 11.18 -23.62
C ASN A 288 -0.80 9.96 -23.27
N VAL A 289 -0.36 9.21 -22.25
CA VAL A 289 -1.04 7.99 -21.79
C VAL A 289 -2.21 8.28 -20.84
N THR A 290 -2.32 9.50 -20.30
CA THR A 290 -3.45 9.92 -19.45
C THR A 290 -4.71 10.29 -20.23
N VAL A 291 -4.61 10.32 -21.57
CA VAL A 291 -5.74 10.64 -22.45
C VAL A 291 -5.85 9.64 -23.60
N THR A 292 -7.08 9.44 -24.04
CA THR A 292 -7.40 8.75 -25.29
C THR A 292 -7.78 9.76 -26.36
N VAL A 293 -7.17 9.65 -27.54
CA VAL A 293 -7.39 10.56 -28.69
C VAL A 293 -8.49 10.00 -29.60
N GLU A 294 -9.67 10.63 -29.62
CA GLU A 294 -10.75 10.31 -30.56
C GLU A 294 -10.72 11.25 -31.77
N GLU A 295 -10.41 10.73 -32.96
CA GLU A 295 -10.47 11.51 -34.20
C GLU A 295 -11.85 11.49 -34.85
N ARG A 296 -12.45 12.66 -35.11
CA ARG A 296 -13.70 12.79 -35.87
C ARG A 296 -13.53 13.65 -37.11
N LYS A 297 -13.79 13.07 -38.28
CA LYS A 297 -13.80 13.79 -39.56
C LYS A 297 -15.07 14.63 -39.69
N GLN A 298 -14.93 15.94 -39.59
CA GLN A 298 -16.02 16.89 -39.80
C GLN A 298 -15.96 17.43 -41.22
N ARG A 299 -17.06 17.27 -41.97
CA ARG A 299 -17.21 17.88 -43.29
C ARG A 299 -18.02 19.17 -43.18
N ASN A 300 -17.43 20.28 -43.59
CA ASN A 300 -18.15 21.54 -43.68
C ASN A 300 -19.24 21.42 -44.78
N LYS A 301 -20.51 21.60 -44.38
CA LYS A 301 -21.67 21.41 -45.24
C LYS A 301 -21.72 22.40 -46.42
N ALA A 302 -21.11 23.58 -46.27
CA ALA A 302 -21.08 24.63 -47.28
C ALA A 302 -19.85 24.55 -48.19
N THR A 303 -18.64 24.42 -47.62
CA THR A 303 -17.39 24.43 -48.39
C THR A 303 -16.95 23.03 -48.86
N LYS A 304 -17.64 21.97 -48.43
CA LYS A 304 -17.32 20.55 -48.65
C LYS A 304 -15.92 20.11 -48.16
N GLN A 305 -15.15 21.00 -47.55
CA GLN A 305 -13.85 20.70 -46.94
C GLN A 305 -14.03 19.76 -45.74
N VAL A 306 -13.15 18.78 -45.64
CA VAL A 306 -13.10 17.84 -44.53
C VAL A 306 -11.95 18.27 -43.61
N ARG A 307 -12.26 18.49 -42.34
CA ARG A 307 -11.28 18.69 -41.26
C ARG A 307 -11.36 17.50 -40.31
N THR A 308 -10.23 16.98 -39.85
CA THR A 308 -10.21 16.07 -38.70
C THR A 308 -10.22 16.94 -37.45
N VAL A 309 -11.07 16.61 -36.49
CA VAL A 309 -11.10 17.24 -35.17
C VAL A 309 -10.80 16.14 -34.16
N GLU A 310 -9.71 16.30 -33.44
CA GLU A 310 -9.32 15.44 -32.33
C GLU A 310 -10.08 15.86 -31.07
N ARG A 311 -10.57 14.87 -30.34
CA ARG A 311 -11.16 15.04 -29.02
C ARG A 311 -10.35 14.19 -28.04
N LEU A 312 -9.79 14.84 -27.03
CA LEU A 312 -9.08 14.16 -25.95
C LEU A 312 -10.09 13.80 -24.86
N THR A 313 -10.11 12.54 -24.45
CA THR A 313 -10.92 12.04 -23.33
C THR A 313 -9.96 11.50 -22.26
N PRO A 314 -9.99 12.01 -21.02
CA PRO A 314 -9.19 11.45 -19.92
C PRO A 314 -9.46 9.95 -19.75
N CYS A 315 -8.42 9.19 -19.43
CA CYS A 315 -8.53 7.76 -19.13
C CYS A 315 -7.71 7.40 -17.89
N GLU A 316 -7.96 6.20 -17.36
CA GLU A 316 -7.16 5.64 -16.28
C GLU A 316 -5.73 5.40 -16.77
N SER A 317 -4.77 5.81 -15.94
CA SER A 317 -3.35 5.74 -16.20
C SER A 317 -2.62 5.94 -14.88
N PHE A 318 -1.52 5.22 -14.68
CA PHE A 318 -0.61 5.42 -13.55
C PHE A 318 -0.16 6.88 -13.44
N PHE A 319 0.07 7.56 -14.57
CA PHE A 319 0.58 8.93 -14.59
C PHE A 319 -0.43 9.99 -14.10
N ASN A 320 -1.71 9.62 -13.88
CA ASN A 320 -2.66 10.45 -13.14
C ASN A 320 -2.20 10.68 -11.68
N PHE A 321 -1.31 9.84 -11.15
CA PHE A 321 -0.61 10.06 -9.88
C PHE A 321 0.14 11.41 -9.82
N PHE A 322 0.54 11.96 -10.97
CA PHE A 322 1.18 13.27 -11.09
C PHE A 322 0.20 14.41 -11.39
N ASP A 323 -1.10 14.19 -11.24
CA ASP A 323 -2.15 15.21 -11.30
C ASP A 323 -3.14 15.05 -10.13
N PRO A 324 -2.67 15.23 -8.87
CA PRO A 324 -3.52 15.05 -7.71
C PRO A 324 -4.63 16.13 -7.69
N PRO A 325 -5.83 15.80 -7.17
CA PRO A 325 -6.87 16.79 -6.94
C PRO A 325 -6.34 17.97 -6.10
N SER A 326 -6.47 19.20 -6.60
CA SER A 326 -6.04 20.38 -5.84
C SER A 326 -6.90 20.56 -4.59
N ALA A 327 -6.28 20.91 -3.46
CA ALA A 327 -6.99 21.15 -2.19
C ALA A 327 -8.16 22.15 -2.32
N ALA A 328 -7.99 23.20 -3.14
CA ALA A 328 -9.03 24.18 -3.39
C ALA A 328 -10.23 23.61 -4.17
N ALA A 329 -9.98 22.69 -5.11
CA ALA A 329 -11.05 22.02 -5.86
C ALA A 329 -11.82 21.05 -4.97
N VAL A 330 -11.11 20.30 -4.11
CA VAL A 330 -11.70 19.37 -3.14
C VAL A 330 -12.61 20.12 -2.17
N GLN A 331 -12.12 21.21 -1.57
CA GLN A 331 -12.91 22.02 -0.66
C GLN A 331 -14.15 22.63 -1.35
N ALA A 332 -13.99 23.12 -2.58
CA ALA A 332 -15.10 23.70 -3.33
C ALA A 332 -16.19 22.66 -3.67
N LEU A 333 -15.79 21.42 -3.97
CA LEU A 333 -16.72 20.31 -4.19
C LEU A 333 -17.45 19.92 -2.89
N GLN A 334 -16.73 19.81 -1.77
CA GLN A 334 -17.34 19.51 -0.46
C GLN A 334 -18.31 20.61 -0.01
N ASP A 335 -17.94 21.88 -0.17
CA ASP A 335 -18.81 23.01 0.16
C ASP A 335 -20.06 23.03 -0.74
N ALA A 336 -19.92 22.64 -2.01
CA ALA A 336 -21.04 22.55 -2.95
C ALA A 336 -21.98 21.39 -2.61
N ALA A 337 -21.43 20.21 -2.31
CA ALA A 337 -22.17 19.04 -1.86
C ALA A 337 -22.96 19.34 -0.57
N ALA A 338 -22.29 19.87 0.46
CA ALA A 338 -22.92 20.25 1.73
C ALA A 338 -23.97 21.38 1.59
N GLY A 339 -23.85 22.22 0.56
CA GLY A 339 -24.74 23.35 0.31
C GLY A 339 -26.02 23.02 -0.47
N VAL A 340 -26.10 21.86 -1.15
CA VAL A 340 -27.22 21.47 -2.00
C VAL A 340 -28.02 20.35 -1.33
N ALA A 341 -29.10 20.71 -0.64
CA ALA A 341 -29.99 19.75 0.00
C ALA A 341 -30.92 19.06 -1.04
N GLY A 342 -30.45 17.95 -1.59
CA GLY A 342 -31.25 16.94 -2.29
C GLY A 342 -31.71 17.25 -3.72
N GLY A 343 -32.06 16.18 -4.44
CA GLY A 343 -32.44 16.17 -5.86
C GLY A 343 -31.28 15.72 -6.75
N ASP A 344 -31.57 15.45 -8.04
CA ASP A 344 -30.64 14.93 -9.06
C ASP A 344 -29.30 15.70 -9.15
N ALA A 345 -29.34 17.02 -8.91
CA ALA A 345 -28.13 17.86 -8.93
C ALA A 345 -27.33 17.84 -7.61
N GLY A 346 -27.95 17.48 -6.48
CA GLY A 346 -27.25 17.26 -5.22
C GLY A 346 -26.58 15.89 -5.22
N GLU A 347 -27.32 14.86 -5.64
CA GLU A 347 -26.81 13.48 -5.78
C GLU A 347 -25.58 13.42 -6.70
N ALA A 348 -25.59 14.12 -7.84
CA ALA A 348 -24.41 14.19 -8.72
C ALA A 348 -23.20 14.90 -8.09
N LEU A 349 -23.42 15.92 -7.25
CA LEU A 349 -22.32 16.62 -6.57
C LEU A 349 -21.75 15.80 -5.41
N ASP A 350 -22.60 15.03 -4.73
CA ASP A 350 -22.19 14.07 -3.70
C ASP A 350 -21.35 12.95 -4.34
N GLU A 351 -21.79 12.38 -5.47
CA GLU A 351 -21.03 11.39 -6.24
C GLU A 351 -19.65 11.93 -6.68
N ASP A 352 -19.61 13.15 -7.25
CA ASP A 352 -18.36 13.79 -7.68
C ASP A 352 -17.39 14.04 -6.49
N ALA A 353 -17.93 14.38 -5.31
CA ALA A 353 -17.16 14.60 -4.10
C ALA A 353 -16.60 13.28 -3.53
N GLU A 354 -17.41 12.23 -3.49
CA GLU A 354 -17.00 10.88 -3.07
C GLU A 354 -15.94 10.30 -4.02
N GLU A 355 -16.09 10.44 -5.34
CA GLU A 355 -15.09 10.01 -6.32
C GLU A 355 -13.76 10.75 -6.12
N THR A 356 -13.82 12.06 -5.87
CA THR A 356 -12.63 12.88 -5.61
C THR A 356 -11.92 12.46 -4.33
N GLU A 357 -12.67 12.16 -3.26
CA GLU A 357 -12.12 11.66 -1.99
C GLU A 357 -11.50 10.27 -2.15
N ALA A 358 -12.16 9.35 -2.85
CA ALA A 358 -11.62 8.03 -3.16
C ALA A 358 -10.31 8.14 -3.95
N ARG A 359 -10.23 9.07 -4.91
CA ARG A 359 -9.01 9.34 -5.67
C ARG A 359 -7.88 9.88 -4.79
N LEU A 360 -8.18 10.76 -3.83
CA LEU A 360 -7.18 11.21 -2.84
C LEU A 360 -6.70 10.08 -1.93
N ALA A 361 -7.61 9.25 -1.44
CA ALA A 361 -7.27 8.12 -0.59
C ALA A 361 -6.35 7.13 -1.32
N LEU A 362 -6.65 6.84 -2.58
CA LEU A 362 -5.79 6.03 -3.45
C LEU A 362 -4.41 6.69 -3.62
N ASP A 363 -4.38 8.00 -3.89
CA ASP A 363 -3.14 8.76 -4.10
C ASP A 363 -2.20 8.74 -2.87
N TYR A 364 -2.77 8.91 -1.66
CA TYR A 364 -2.02 8.82 -0.41
C TYR A 364 -1.55 7.40 -0.14
N SER A 365 -2.42 6.40 -0.36
CA SER A 365 -2.06 4.99 -0.22
C SER A 365 -0.90 4.60 -1.15
N MET A 366 -0.93 5.00 -2.42
CA MET A 366 0.17 4.81 -3.35
C MET A 366 1.45 5.50 -2.86
N GLY A 367 1.35 6.73 -2.39
CA GLY A 367 2.49 7.47 -1.82
C GLY A 367 3.17 6.74 -0.66
N GLU A 368 2.38 6.15 0.24
CA GLU A 368 2.88 5.36 1.37
C GLU A 368 3.52 4.05 0.92
N GLN A 369 2.89 3.32 -0.01
CA GLN A 369 3.47 2.09 -0.53
C GLN A 369 4.83 2.32 -1.19
N LEU A 370 4.97 3.40 -1.96
CA LEU A 370 6.24 3.77 -2.55
C LEU A 370 7.29 4.12 -1.49
N LYS A 371 6.90 4.93 -0.49
CA LYS A 371 7.77 5.42 0.59
C LYS A 371 8.25 4.30 1.51
N ASP A 372 7.32 3.50 2.03
CA ASP A 372 7.55 2.60 3.17
C ASP A 372 7.86 1.16 2.72
N LYS A 373 7.39 0.73 1.55
CA LYS A 373 7.59 -0.62 1.03
C LYS A 373 8.54 -0.68 -0.16
N LEU A 374 8.23 0.01 -1.26
CA LEU A 374 8.96 -0.14 -2.52
C LEU A 374 10.39 0.39 -2.42
N ILE A 375 10.58 1.66 -2.05
CA ILE A 375 11.90 2.29 -2.05
C ILE A 375 12.88 1.57 -1.12
N PRO A 376 12.51 1.16 0.11
CA PRO A 376 13.41 0.44 1.02
C PRO A 376 13.73 -1.00 0.60
N ARG A 377 12.86 -1.66 -0.18
CA ARG A 377 12.97 -3.09 -0.54
C ARG A 377 12.81 -3.37 -2.04
N ALA A 378 13.22 -2.43 -2.90
CA ALA A 378 12.96 -2.52 -4.34
C ALA A 378 13.47 -3.80 -5.00
N VAL A 379 14.55 -4.42 -4.50
CA VAL A 379 15.08 -5.68 -5.04
C VAL A 379 14.13 -6.85 -4.71
N ASP A 380 13.54 -6.88 -3.52
CA ASP A 380 12.60 -7.92 -3.11
C ASP A 380 11.27 -7.77 -3.88
N TRP A 381 10.86 -6.53 -4.17
CA TRP A 381 9.72 -6.25 -5.05
C TRP A 381 10.02 -6.63 -6.50
N PHE A 382 11.22 -6.37 -7.00
CA PHE A 382 11.63 -6.77 -8.34
C PHE A 382 11.65 -8.30 -8.50
N THR A 383 12.19 -9.02 -7.51
CA THR A 383 12.26 -10.50 -7.52
C THR A 383 10.95 -11.19 -7.14
N GLY A 384 9.97 -10.45 -6.61
CA GLY A 384 8.71 -10.98 -6.09
C GLY A 384 8.81 -11.56 -4.67
N ALA A 385 10.01 -11.67 -4.09
CA ALA A 385 10.21 -12.17 -2.72
C ALA A 385 9.43 -11.35 -1.68
N ALA A 386 9.22 -10.05 -1.91
CA ALA A 386 8.44 -9.20 -1.01
C ALA A 386 6.98 -9.65 -0.84
N LEU A 387 6.38 -10.25 -1.88
CA LEU A 387 4.99 -10.72 -1.84
C LEU A 387 4.81 -11.81 -0.79
N GLU A 388 5.76 -12.73 -0.66
CA GLU A 388 5.71 -13.79 0.34
C GLU A 388 5.60 -13.23 1.75
N PHE A 389 6.29 -12.12 2.05
CA PHE A 389 6.22 -11.48 3.37
C PHE A 389 4.91 -10.72 3.58
N GLU A 390 4.28 -10.20 2.53
CA GLU A 390 2.96 -9.56 2.65
C GLU A 390 1.84 -10.58 2.88
N PHE A 391 1.90 -11.73 2.20
CA PHE A 391 0.88 -12.78 2.35
C PHE A 391 1.09 -13.65 3.59
N ALA A 392 2.34 -13.89 4.00
CA ALA A 392 2.64 -14.68 5.21
C ALA A 392 2.22 -13.98 6.51
N ASP A 393 2.06 -12.66 6.52
CA ASP A 393 1.49 -11.92 7.67
C ASP A 393 -0.06 -11.97 7.68
N GLY A 394 -0.70 -12.43 6.59
CA GLY A 394 -2.14 -12.57 6.44
C GLY A 394 -2.69 -13.97 6.71
N GLU A 395 -1.88 -15.01 6.50
CA GLU A 395 -2.20 -16.38 6.93
C GLU A 395 -1.68 -16.60 8.36
N LEU A 396 -2.54 -16.35 9.36
CA LEU A 396 -2.44 -17.12 10.59
C LEU A 396 -2.36 -18.58 10.15
N PRO A 397 -1.35 -19.37 10.57
CA PRO A 397 -1.42 -20.81 10.34
C PRO A 397 -2.73 -21.26 10.97
N GLU A 398 -3.70 -21.66 10.13
CA GLU A 398 -4.78 -22.51 10.60
C GLU A 398 -4.06 -23.69 11.25
N ASP A 399 -4.26 -23.82 12.55
CA ASP A 399 -3.86 -24.99 13.31
C ASP A 399 -4.70 -26.13 12.71
N ASP A 400 -4.25 -26.67 11.59
CA ASP A 400 -4.66 -27.97 11.07
C ASP A 400 -4.21 -28.97 12.13
N GLU A 401 -4.96 -29.04 13.23
CA GLU A 401 -5.04 -30.20 14.10
C GLU A 401 -5.54 -31.35 13.22
N ASP A 402 -4.59 -32.00 12.55
CA ASP A 402 -4.69 -33.33 11.96
C ASP A 402 -5.07 -34.29 13.08
N ASP A 403 -6.38 -34.36 13.38
CA ASP A 403 -6.96 -35.37 14.25
C ASP A 403 -6.98 -36.70 13.49
N SER A 404 -5.80 -37.33 13.50
CA SER A 404 -5.58 -38.69 13.07
C SER A 404 -6.30 -39.65 14.02
N ASP A 405 -7.60 -39.89 13.81
CA ASP A 405 -8.27 -41.03 14.42
C ASP A 405 -8.51 -42.13 13.38
N ALA A 406 -7.48 -42.98 13.28
CA ALA A 406 -7.57 -44.29 12.69
C ALA A 406 -8.27 -45.22 13.69
N ASP A 407 -9.49 -45.67 13.36
CA ASP A 407 -10.00 -46.92 13.90
C ASP A 407 -10.62 -47.79 12.80
N ASP A 408 -9.93 -48.91 12.61
CA ASP A 408 -10.12 -50.05 11.74
C ASP A 408 -11.32 -50.92 12.19
N ALA A 409 -12.14 -51.38 11.24
CA ALA A 409 -12.83 -52.66 11.34
C ALA A 409 -13.37 -53.14 9.97
N ASP A 410 -12.57 -53.98 9.32
CA ASP A 410 -12.93 -54.95 8.28
C ASP A 410 -14.29 -55.66 8.48
N TYR A 411 -15.02 -55.92 7.38
CA TYR A 411 -15.72 -57.22 7.15
C TYR A 411 -16.09 -57.46 5.65
N ILE A 412 -15.23 -58.22 4.96
CA ILE A 412 -15.47 -59.40 4.08
C ILE A 412 -16.43 -59.30 2.86
N ASP A 413 -15.80 -59.22 1.67
CA ASP A 413 -15.76 -60.18 0.52
C ASP A 413 -16.98 -61.07 0.14
N GLU A 414 -17.36 -61.04 -1.15
CA GLU A 414 -17.26 -62.19 -2.11
C GLU A 414 -18.17 -62.01 -3.35
N ALA A 415 -17.54 -62.17 -4.53
CA ALA A 415 -18.00 -62.83 -5.76
C ALA A 415 -19.08 -62.14 -6.65
N ASP A 416 -19.08 -62.22 -7.99
CA ASP A 416 -18.17 -62.59 -9.09
C ASP A 416 -19.01 -62.38 -10.39
N GLU A 417 -18.39 -62.54 -11.56
CA GLU A 417 -18.96 -62.74 -12.92
C GLU A 417 -19.03 -61.53 -13.88
N ASP A 418 -17.90 -61.33 -14.58
CA ASP A 418 -17.70 -61.55 -16.04
C ASP A 418 -18.73 -61.06 -17.08
N ASP A 419 -18.27 -60.25 -18.05
CA ASP A 419 -18.21 -60.52 -19.52
C ASP A 419 -17.64 -59.26 -20.22
N ALA A 420 -16.35 -59.20 -20.59
CA ALA A 420 -15.72 -59.70 -21.83
C ALA A 420 -15.87 -58.78 -23.08
N GLU A 421 -14.71 -58.19 -23.45
CA GLU A 421 -14.13 -57.95 -24.80
C GLU A 421 -14.77 -56.90 -25.74
N GLU A 422 -14.01 -55.86 -26.14
CA GLU A 422 -13.13 -55.74 -27.36
C GLU A 422 -13.96 -55.88 -28.67
N ASP A 423 -13.85 -55.11 -29.74
CA ASP A 423 -12.79 -54.33 -30.39
C ASP A 423 -13.53 -53.54 -31.53
N ASP A 424 -13.26 -52.27 -31.82
CA ASP A 424 -12.24 -51.75 -32.75
C ASP A 424 -12.78 -51.36 -34.14
N ASP A 425 -12.24 -50.25 -34.63
CA ASP A 425 -12.16 -49.74 -36.01
C ASP A 425 -13.41 -49.58 -36.90
N ASN A 426 -13.64 -48.36 -37.41
CA ASN A 426 -12.92 -47.88 -38.59
C ASN A 426 -13.47 -46.53 -39.11
N ASP A 427 -12.59 -45.91 -39.89
CA ASP A 427 -12.43 -44.55 -40.34
C ASP A 427 -13.37 -44.06 -41.47
N ASP A 428 -13.35 -42.73 -41.62
CA ASP A 428 -13.34 -41.94 -42.88
C ASP A 428 -14.51 -42.05 -43.90
N PHE A 429 -15.20 -40.93 -44.14
CA PHE A 429 -15.15 -40.25 -45.46
C PHE A 429 -15.87 -38.89 -45.46
N ALA A 430 -15.13 -37.91 -45.98
CA ALA A 430 -15.52 -36.54 -46.32
C ALA A 430 -16.76 -36.40 -47.23
N GLN A 431 -17.48 -35.27 -47.11
CA GLN A 431 -17.68 -34.33 -48.23
C GLN A 431 -18.33 -32.99 -47.82
N THR A 432 -17.67 -31.93 -48.29
CA THR A 432 -18.06 -30.53 -48.42
C THR A 432 -19.41 -30.27 -49.10
N GLU A 433 -20.17 -29.28 -48.62
CA GLU A 433 -21.03 -28.44 -49.49
C GLU A 433 -21.03 -26.96 -49.08
N GLN A 434 -20.98 -26.11 -50.11
CA GLN A 434 -20.82 -24.66 -50.09
C GLN A 434 -22.15 -23.89 -49.93
N ALA A 435 -22.01 -22.62 -49.58
CA ALA A 435 -23.04 -21.58 -49.49
C ALA A 435 -23.79 -21.29 -50.81
N PRO A 436 -25.01 -20.72 -50.76
CA PRO A 436 -25.62 -20.09 -51.92
C PRO A 436 -25.47 -18.55 -51.90
N GLU A 437 -24.92 -18.02 -53.00
CA GLU A 437 -25.09 -16.64 -53.48
C GLU A 437 -26.57 -16.32 -53.75
N CYS A 438 -27.01 -15.10 -53.41
CA CYS A 438 -28.27 -14.55 -53.89
C CYS A 438 -28.02 -13.25 -54.69
N LYS A 439 -28.47 -13.24 -55.94
CA LYS A 439 -28.30 -12.17 -56.93
C LYS A 439 -29.39 -11.09 -56.82
N GLN A 440 -28.94 -9.86 -57.09
CA GLN A 440 -29.59 -8.67 -57.67
C GLN A 440 -31.11 -8.66 -57.89
N SER A 441 -31.73 -7.57 -57.40
CA SER A 441 -32.49 -6.60 -58.23
C SER A 441 -32.38 -5.21 -57.62
#